data_AF-A0A285M0U8-F1
#
_entry.id   AF-A0A285M0U8-F1
#
_cell.length_a   1.000
_cell.length_b   1.000
_cell.length_c   1.000
_cell.angle_alpha   90.00
_cell.angle_beta   90.00
_cell.angle_gamma   90.00
#
_symmetry.space_group_name_H-M   'P 1'
#
loop_
_entity.id
_entity.type
_entity.pdbx_description
1 polymer ?
#
loop_
_entity_poly.entity_id
_entity_poly.type
_entity_poly.pdbx_seq_one_letter_code
_entity_poly.pdbx_strand_id
1 'polypeptide(L)'
;MPNRPVGDFTLDSLTSRFCYWQSATGNRYIFSQISQNDIASFENCVLLLAREGADHPRVEWIGDIADLSSDALANWADTDHQPLGIYVHLLSGSQEEQQKVIADLSDRVDRAGKSHFHLSA
;
A
#
# COMPACT_ATOMS: atom_id res chain seq x y z
N MET A 1 -31.61 21.60 14.75
CA MET A 1 -30.40 20.98 15.34
C MET A 1 -29.65 20.29 14.22
N PRO A 2 -28.32 20.47 14.08
CA PRO A 2 -27.57 19.89 12.97
C PRO A 2 -27.54 18.37 13.13
N ASN A 3 -27.87 17.67 12.04
CA ASN A 3 -27.83 16.23 11.91
C ASN A 3 -26.36 15.80 11.99
N ARG A 4 -25.87 15.50 13.20
CA ARG A 4 -24.48 15.12 13.43
C ARG A 4 -24.30 13.72 12.85
N PRO A 5 -23.30 13.46 12.00
CA PRO A 5 -23.05 12.10 11.51
C PRO A 5 -22.77 11.19 12.71
N VAL A 6 -23.53 10.10 12.81
CA VAL A 6 -23.33 9.02 13.79
C VAL A 6 -22.64 7.90 13.04
N GLY A 7 -21.33 7.72 13.28
CA GLY A 7 -20.57 6.60 12.73
C GLY A 7 -20.86 5.33 13.51
N ASP A 8 -21.40 4.32 12.85
CA ASP A 8 -21.48 2.96 13.39
C ASP A 8 -20.17 2.23 13.07
N PHE A 9 -19.23 2.25 14.02
CA PHE A 9 -17.92 1.60 13.89
C PHE A 9 -18.01 0.06 13.87
N THR A 10 -19.21 -0.52 14.02
CA THR A 10 -19.41 -1.97 14.12
C THR A 10 -19.84 -2.64 12.81
N LEU A 11 -20.24 -1.85 11.80
CA LEU A 11 -20.80 -2.36 10.53
C LEU A 11 -19.77 -2.67 9.44
N ASP A 12 -18.53 -2.21 9.61
CA ASP A 12 -17.35 -2.64 8.86
C ASP A 12 -16.18 -2.08 9.68
N SER A 13 -15.30 -2.94 10.21
CA SER A 13 -14.22 -2.50 11.09
C SER A 13 -13.30 -1.54 10.32
N LEU A 14 -13.50 -0.22 10.46
CA LEU A 14 -12.61 0.82 9.91
C LEU A 14 -11.16 0.54 10.32
N THR A 15 -10.96 -0.04 11.51
CA THR A 15 -9.69 -0.51 12.03
C THR A 15 -8.96 -1.52 11.13
N SER A 16 -9.68 -2.29 10.31
CA SER A 16 -9.06 -3.22 9.35
C SER A 16 -8.58 -2.55 8.07
N ARG A 17 -9.06 -1.33 7.77
CA ARG A 17 -8.77 -0.63 6.51
C ARG A 17 -7.58 0.33 6.62
N PHE A 18 -7.13 0.67 7.82
CA PHE A 18 -5.97 1.56 7.99
C PHE A 18 -4.77 0.80 8.54
N CYS A 19 -3.64 0.89 7.84
CA CYS A 19 -2.40 0.24 8.23
C CYS A 19 -1.29 1.27 8.39
N TYR A 20 -0.48 1.11 9.44
CA TYR A 20 0.74 1.89 9.62
C TYR A 20 1.93 1.15 9.03
N TRP A 21 2.58 1.78 8.07
CA TRP A 21 3.84 1.32 7.50
C TRP A 21 4.98 2.12 8.10
N GLN A 22 5.99 1.42 8.61
CA GLN A 22 7.14 2.04 9.25
C GLN A 22 8.39 1.87 8.37
N SER A 23 9.10 2.97 8.13
CA SER A 23 10.37 2.96 7.42
C SER A 23 11.52 2.45 8.29
N ALA A 24 12.69 2.22 7.69
CA ALA A 24 13.89 1.81 8.42
C ALA A 24 14.38 2.89 9.39
N THR A 25 14.08 4.16 9.11
CA THR A 25 14.43 5.32 9.96
C THR A 25 13.46 5.51 11.12
N GLY A 26 12.35 4.77 11.14
CA GLY A 26 11.36 4.77 12.22
C GLY A 26 10.16 5.67 11.97
N ASN A 27 10.11 6.40 10.85
CA ASN A 27 8.93 7.19 10.46
C ASN A 27 7.74 6.28 10.19
N ARG A 28 6.54 6.74 10.54
CA ARG A 28 5.29 5.99 10.37
C ARG A 28 4.37 6.71 9.41
N TYR A 29 3.88 5.97 8.43
CA TYR A 29 2.98 6.44 7.39
C TYR A 29 1.68 5.66 7.47
N ILE A 30 0.55 6.36 7.47
CA ILE A 30 -0.76 5.73 7.46
C ILE A 30 -1.19 5.49 6.01
N PHE A 31 -1.62 4.26 5.72
CA PHE A 31 -2.18 3.87 4.44
C PHE A 31 -3.60 3.33 4.65
N SER A 32 -4.41 3.48 3.61
CA SER A 32 -5.77 2.92 3.55
C SER A 32 -5.77 1.75 2.58
N GLN A 33 -6.22 0.58 3.02
CA GLN A 33 -6.46 -0.56 2.16
C GLN A 33 -7.70 -0.29 1.29
N ILE A 34 -7.56 -0.53 0.00
CA ILE A 34 -8.63 -0.32 -0.99
C ILE A 34 -8.83 -1.56 -1.84
N SER A 35 -9.99 -1.65 -2.50
CA SER A 35 -10.21 -2.66 -3.53
C SER A 35 -9.42 -2.30 -4.80
N GLN A 36 -9.06 -3.33 -5.59
CA GLN A 36 -8.53 -3.15 -6.94
C GLN A 36 -9.45 -2.31 -7.83
N ASN A 37 -10.77 -2.45 -7.66
CA ASN A 37 -11.75 -1.71 -8.43
C ASN A 37 -11.77 -0.21 -8.09
N ASP A 38 -11.25 0.17 -6.92
CA ASP A 38 -11.29 1.56 -6.44
C ASP A 38 -10.04 2.34 -6.85
N ILE A 39 -8.98 1.70 -7.34
CA ILE A 39 -7.70 2.34 -7.70
C ILE A 39 -7.92 3.52 -8.65
N ALA A 40 -8.77 3.36 -9.67
CA ALA A 40 -9.06 4.40 -10.65
C ALA A 40 -9.75 5.65 -10.05
N SER A 41 -10.25 5.57 -8.81
CA SER A 41 -10.84 6.71 -8.10
C SER A 41 -9.81 7.56 -7.36
N PHE A 42 -8.55 7.12 -7.32
CA PHE A 42 -7.46 7.84 -6.66
C PHE A 42 -6.49 8.41 -7.69
N GLU A 43 -6.13 9.67 -7.50
CA GLU A 43 -5.14 10.37 -8.31
C GLU A 43 -4.12 11.02 -7.37
N ASN A 44 -2.88 11.19 -7.82
CA ASN A 44 -1.82 11.87 -7.08
C ASN A 44 -1.64 11.33 -5.65
N CYS A 45 -1.50 10.00 -5.53
CA CYS A 45 -1.28 9.36 -4.24
C CYS A 45 -0.17 8.32 -4.34
N VAL A 46 0.45 8.01 -3.20
CA VAL A 46 1.41 6.90 -3.13
C VAL A 46 0.63 5.61 -2.98
N LEU A 47 0.95 4.65 -3.84
CA LEU A 47 0.36 3.32 -3.84
C LEU A 47 1.41 2.33 -3.35
N LEU A 48 0.98 1.42 -2.47
CA LEU A 48 1.78 0.34 -1.92
C LEU A 48 1.05 -0.97 -2.17
N LEU A 49 1.77 -1.95 -2.69
CA LEU A 49 1.28 -3.30 -2.94
C LEU A 49 2.03 -4.26 -2.03
N ALA A 50 1.28 -5.09 -1.31
CA ALA A 50 1.84 -6.06 -0.40
C ALA A 50 1.19 -7.43 -0.58
N ARG A 51 1.95 -8.50 -0.36
CA ARG A 51 1.39 -9.85 -0.19
C ARG A 51 0.99 -10.04 1.26
N GLU A 52 -0.26 -10.43 1.48
CA GLU A 52 -0.76 -10.78 2.81
C GLU A 52 -0.19 -12.13 3.23
N GLY A 53 0.72 -12.12 4.21
CA GLY A 53 1.31 -13.31 4.81
C GLY A 53 0.71 -13.65 6.17
N ALA A 54 1.08 -14.80 6.72
CA ALA A 54 0.56 -15.28 8.01
C ALA A 54 0.96 -14.40 9.22
N ASP A 55 2.17 -13.81 9.19
CA ASP A 55 2.71 -13.02 10.31
C ASP A 55 2.67 -11.51 10.06
N HIS A 56 2.98 -11.08 8.83
CA HIS A 56 2.93 -9.68 8.43
C HIS A 56 2.84 -9.54 6.90
N PRO A 57 2.20 -8.48 6.37
CA PRO A 57 2.22 -8.22 4.95
C PRO A 57 3.64 -7.87 4.49
N ARG A 58 4.03 -8.38 3.32
CA ARG A 58 5.33 -8.11 2.69
C ARG A 58 5.14 -7.14 1.54
N VAL A 59 5.80 -5.99 1.59
CA VAL A 59 5.77 -5.03 0.49
C VAL A 59 6.50 -5.62 -0.73
N GLU A 60 5.79 -5.67 -1.85
CA GLU A 60 6.34 -6.08 -3.15
C GLU A 60 6.65 -4.85 -4.02
N TRP A 61 5.87 -3.78 -3.87
CA TRP A 61 6.05 -2.57 -4.65
C TRP A 61 5.51 -1.34 -3.93
N ILE A 62 6.14 -0.19 -4.17
CA ILE A 62 5.67 1.13 -3.75
C ILE A 62 6.03 2.15 -4.83
N GLY A 63 5.12 3.07 -5.13
CA GLY A 63 5.35 4.10 -6.13
C GLY A 63 4.20 5.09 -6.24
N ASP A 64 4.29 5.96 -7.24
CA ASP A 64 3.15 6.80 -7.62
C ASP A 64 2.06 5.93 -8.25
N ILE A 65 0.80 6.21 -7.94
CA ILE A 65 -0.33 5.53 -8.58
C ILE A 65 -0.32 5.69 -10.11
N ALA A 66 0.20 6.81 -10.62
CA ALA A 66 0.33 7.07 -12.06
C ALA A 66 1.37 6.16 -12.74
N ASP A 67 2.34 5.64 -11.99
CA ASP A 67 3.37 4.72 -12.53
C ASP A 67 2.84 3.27 -12.63
N LEU A 68 1.71 2.96 -11.99
CA LEU A 68 1.14 1.63 -12.03
C LEU A 68 0.33 1.42 -13.31
N SER A 69 0.87 0.63 -14.23
CA SER A 69 0.08 0.12 -15.37
C SER A 69 -0.96 -0.91 -14.90
N SER A 70 -2.17 -0.86 -15.48
CA SER A 70 -3.25 -1.81 -15.17
C SER A 70 -2.84 -3.27 -15.45
N ASP A 71 -2.02 -3.49 -16.48
CA ASP A 71 -1.51 -4.81 -16.84
C ASP A 71 -0.51 -5.34 -15.80
N ALA A 72 0.34 -4.49 -15.23
CA ALA A 72 1.27 -4.89 -14.16
C ALA A 72 0.51 -5.36 -12.91
N LEU A 73 -0.57 -4.67 -12.56
CA LEU A 73 -1.40 -5.05 -11.41
C LEU A 73 -2.12 -6.38 -11.63
N ALA A 74 -2.68 -6.59 -12.83
CA ALA A 74 -3.35 -7.84 -13.17
C ALA A 74 -2.39 -9.03 -13.11
N ASN A 75 -1.16 -8.86 -13.61
CA ASN A 75 -0.15 -9.91 -13.55
C ASN A 75 0.22 -10.26 -12.10
N TRP A 76 0.33 -9.26 -11.21
CA TRP A 76 0.61 -9.51 -9.79
C TRP A 76 -0.54 -10.21 -9.07
N ALA A 77 -1.81 -9.93 -9.41
CA ALA A 77 -2.91 -10.66 -8.81
C ALA A 77 -2.85 -12.18 -9.10
N ASP A 78 -2.27 -12.57 -10.25
CA ASP A 78 -2.29 -13.95 -10.74
C ASP A 78 -1.05 -14.79 -10.35
N THR A 79 0.04 -14.16 -9.88
CA THR A 79 1.34 -14.87 -9.73
C THR A 79 1.49 -15.72 -8.46
N ASP A 80 0.63 -15.58 -7.45
CA ASP A 80 0.83 -16.24 -6.16
C ASP A 80 -0.50 -16.56 -5.44
N HIS A 81 -0.54 -17.65 -4.68
CA HIS A 81 -1.74 -18.06 -3.93
C HIS A 81 -2.03 -17.16 -2.71
N GLN A 82 -1.16 -16.19 -2.42
CA GLN A 82 -1.35 -15.22 -1.34
C GLN A 82 -2.13 -14.00 -1.82
N PRO A 83 -3.11 -13.51 -1.04
CA PRO A 83 -3.87 -12.33 -1.41
C PRO A 83 -2.96 -11.11 -1.56
N LEU A 84 -3.22 -10.31 -2.59
CA LEU A 84 -2.56 -9.02 -2.80
C LEU A 84 -3.35 -7.92 -2.08
N GLY A 85 -2.72 -7.28 -1.10
CA GLY A 85 -3.21 -6.06 -0.46
C GLY A 85 -2.80 -4.82 -1.24
N ILE A 86 -3.77 -3.92 -1.45
CA ILE A 86 -3.58 -2.66 -2.16
C ILE A 86 -3.82 -1.52 -1.18
N TYR A 87 -2.84 -0.64 -1.06
CA TYR A 87 -2.80 0.39 -0.02
C TYR A 87 -2.50 1.76 -0.62
N VAL A 88 -3.32 2.76 -0.30
CA VAL A 88 -3.11 4.15 -0.74
C VAL A 88 -2.76 5.06 0.43
N HIS A 89 -1.80 5.94 0.21
CA HIS A 89 -1.46 7.01 1.14
C HIS A 89 -1.98 8.34 0.62
N LEU A 90 -2.97 8.89 1.33
CA LEU A 90 -3.74 10.06 0.92
C LEU A 90 -3.28 11.37 1.58
N LEU A 91 -2.27 11.33 2.46
CA LEU A 91 -1.83 12.50 3.22
C LEU A 91 -0.64 13.24 2.60
N SER A 92 -0.07 12.73 1.51
CA SER A 92 0.98 13.43 0.76
C SER A 92 0.35 14.41 -0.23
N GLY A 93 0.20 15.66 0.19
CA GLY A 93 -0.48 16.71 -0.58
C GLY A 93 0.33 17.27 -1.74
N SER A 94 1.62 16.93 -1.84
CA SER A 94 2.52 17.36 -2.90
C SER A 94 3.36 16.21 -3.46
N GLN A 95 3.81 16.35 -4.71
CA GLN A 95 4.72 15.40 -5.35
C GLN A 95 6.02 15.22 -4.55
N GLU A 96 6.54 16.29 -3.94
CA GLU A 96 7.74 16.22 -3.11
C GLU A 96 7.52 15.34 -1.85
N GLU A 97 6.37 15.47 -1.20
CA GLU A 97 6.00 14.62 -0.06
C GLU A 97 5.84 13.16 -0.49
N GLN A 98 5.19 12.90 -1.62
CA GLN A 98 5.03 11.56 -2.18
C GLN A 98 6.39 10.89 -2.42
N GLN A 99 7.32 11.60 -3.08
CA GLN A 99 8.66 11.09 -3.35
C GLN A 99 9.46 10.81 -2.07
N LYS A 100 9.28 11.63 -1.02
CA LYS A 100 9.88 11.37 0.30
C LYS A 100 9.33 10.08 0.93
N VAL A 101 8.02 9.85 0.87
CA VAL A 101 7.39 8.61 1.38
C VAL A 101 7.91 7.39 0.63
N ILE A 102 7.93 7.46 -0.71
CA ILE A 102 8.42 6.39 -1.58
C ILE A 102 9.88 6.07 -1.24
N ALA A 103 10.75 7.08 -1.19
CA ALA A 103 12.17 6.90 -0.90
C ALA A 103 12.40 6.28 0.50
N ASP A 104 11.69 6.74 1.54
CA ASP A 104 11.88 6.25 2.91
C ASP A 104 11.39 4.80 3.09
N LEU A 105 10.32 4.40 2.38
CA LEU A 105 9.78 3.04 2.44
C LEU A 105 10.46 2.06 1.46
N SER A 106 11.05 2.54 0.37
CA SER A 106 11.72 1.69 -0.63
C SER A 106 12.95 0.95 -0.09
N ASP A 107 13.69 1.54 0.86
CA ASP A 107 14.85 0.87 1.48
C ASP A 107 14.46 -0.45 2.19
N ARG A 108 13.18 -0.62 2.56
CA ARG A 108 12.67 -1.90 3.07
C ARG A 108 12.31 -2.90 1.98
N VAL A 109 11.81 -2.42 0.84
CA VAL A 109 11.46 -3.29 -0.31
C VAL A 109 12.73 -3.97 -0.83
N ASP A 110 13.82 -3.23 -0.97
CA ASP A 110 15.11 -3.79 -1.43
C ASP A 110 15.69 -4.83 -0.47
N ARG A 111 15.49 -4.65 0.84
CA ARG A 111 15.93 -5.63 1.86
C ARG A 111 15.05 -6.88 1.89
N ALA A 112 13.76 -6.75 1.63
CA ALA A 112 12.84 -7.88 1.54
C ALA A 112 12.98 -8.64 0.21
N GLY A 113 13.28 -7.95 -0.90
CA GLY A 113 13.53 -8.54 -2.22
C GLY A 113 14.84 -9.32 -2.33
N LYS A 114 15.90 -8.90 -1.62
CA LYS A 114 17.19 -9.61 -1.59
C LYS A 114 17.14 -10.99 -0.90
N SER A 115 16.11 -11.28 -0.12
CA SER A 115 15.95 -12.59 0.52
C SER A 115 15.31 -13.66 -0.38
N HIS A 116 14.86 -13.30 -1.59
CA HIS A 116 14.06 -14.22 -2.43
C HIS A 116 14.54 -14.36 -3.90
N PHE A 117 15.65 -13.73 -4.28
CA PHE A 117 16.28 -13.92 -5.58
C PHE A 117 17.65 -14.60 -5.45
N HIS A 118 17.63 -15.91 -5.19
CA HIS A 118 18.72 -16.80 -5.59
C HIS A 118 18.25 -17.57 -6.83
N LEU A 119 18.25 -16.90 -7.98
CA LEU A 119 18.24 -17.59 -9.27
C LEU A 119 19.69 -17.96 -9.58
N SER A 120 19.98 -19.25 -9.44
CA SER A 120 21.22 -19.86 -9.93
C SER A 120 21.39 -19.55 -11.42
N ALA A 121 22.58 -19.08 -11.78
CA ALA A 121 23.08 -19.08 -13.15
C ALA A 121 23.34 -20.52 -13.64
#